data_AF-A0AAV8ZD96-F1
#
_entry.id   AF-A0AAV8ZD96-F1
#
_cell.length_a   1.000
_cell.length_b   1.000
_cell.length_c   1.000
_cell.angle_alpha   90.00
_cell.angle_beta   90.00
_cell.angle_gamma   90.00
#
_symmetry.space_group_name_H-M   'P 1'
#
loop_
_entity.id
_entity.type
_entity.pdbx_description
1 polymer ?
#
loop_
_entity_poly.entity_id
_entity_poly.type
_entity_poly.pdbx_seq_one_letter_code
_entity_poly.pdbx_strand_id
1 'polypeptide(L)'
;MGKGKKLQVKKDFGEILDSSMDTMEETRFRKRNQNLMVKLSRKYHFNFTEVERLLLIYYKLSKESKDPRVGVDKTQFRDVLHCALDMTDDSLMDRIFLALDKGPSAFISMETWIASLSVFLRGTFEEHIHFCFSVYDIMGDGILSRDTMTNLLKNSIVSQTGDDDAEETARDMIEVITKKMDIDRDGKISFNDYKQSVVKQPMLLEVFGQCLPTRTDIHTFVTTFTNDIGKM
;
A
#
# COMPACT_ATOMS: atom_id res chain seq x y z
N MET A 1 -13.01 18.15 10.58
CA MET A 1 -11.90 18.99 10.05
C MET A 1 -11.38 18.49 8.68
N GLY A 2 -12.26 18.15 7.72
CA GLY A 2 -12.02 16.95 6.89
C GLY A 2 -11.60 17.05 5.42
N LYS A 3 -11.59 18.23 4.75
CA LYS A 3 -11.23 18.30 3.31
C LYS A 3 -10.19 19.36 2.97
N GLY A 4 -10.35 20.60 3.46
CA GLY A 4 -9.40 21.69 3.19
C GLY A 4 -7.99 21.45 3.73
N LYS A 5 -7.88 20.84 4.92
CA LYS A 5 -6.58 20.52 5.54
C LYS A 5 -5.84 19.39 4.81
N LYS A 6 -6.56 18.39 4.27
CA LYS A 6 -6.00 17.30 3.46
C LYS A 6 -5.50 17.80 2.09
N LEU A 7 -6.28 18.64 1.40
CA LEU A 7 -5.82 19.26 0.15
C LEU A 7 -4.60 20.16 0.37
N GLN A 8 -4.54 20.91 1.47
CA GLN A 8 -3.38 21.73 1.80
C GLN A 8 -2.14 20.86 2.04
N VAL A 9 -2.22 19.81 2.87
CA VAL A 9 -1.11 18.88 3.09
C VAL A 9 -0.63 18.21 1.80
N LYS A 10 -1.55 17.82 0.90
CA LYS A 10 -1.18 17.24 -0.40
C LYS A 10 -0.54 18.26 -1.34
N LYS A 11 -0.97 19.53 -1.30
CA LYS A 11 -0.38 20.62 -2.07
C LYS A 11 1.01 20.99 -1.53
N ASP A 12 1.16 21.05 -0.21
CA ASP A 12 2.43 21.27 0.47
C ASP A 12 3.41 20.13 0.15
N PHE A 13 2.95 18.87 0.11
CA PHE A 13 3.76 17.72 -0.31
C PHE A 13 4.30 17.87 -1.75
N GLY A 14 3.47 18.34 -2.69
CA GLY A 14 3.89 18.61 -4.07
C GLY A 14 4.88 19.79 -4.17
N GLU A 15 4.63 20.89 -3.45
CA GLU A 15 5.49 22.08 -3.44
C GLU A 15 6.87 21.80 -2.78
N ILE A 16 6.90 20.97 -1.72
CA ILE A 16 8.14 20.52 -1.05
C ILE A 16 9.01 19.72 -2.02
N LEU A 17 8.41 18.78 -2.77
CA LEU A 17 9.13 17.97 -3.75
C LEU A 17 9.82 18.85 -4.80
N ASP A 18 9.15 19.86 -5.35
CA ASP A 18 9.71 20.67 -6.44
C ASP A 18 10.89 21.57 -6.04
N SER A 19 11.05 21.91 -4.76
CA SER A 19 12.12 22.81 -4.28
C SER A 19 13.44 22.13 -3.90
N SER A 20 13.48 20.80 -3.87
CA SER A 20 14.52 20.02 -3.17
C SER A 20 15.76 19.65 -4.01
N MET A 21 15.79 19.96 -5.31
CA MET A 21 16.87 19.55 -6.22
C MET A 21 17.21 20.63 -7.26
N ASP A 22 18.51 20.78 -7.56
CA ASP A 22 18.95 21.58 -8.70
C ASP A 22 18.91 20.78 -10.02
N THR A 23 18.89 21.49 -11.14
CA THR A 23 18.75 20.90 -12.50
C THR A 23 19.91 19.96 -12.86
N MET A 24 21.10 20.17 -12.30
CA MET A 24 22.26 19.31 -12.57
C MET A 24 22.17 17.99 -11.81
N GLU A 25 21.69 18.01 -10.56
CA GLU A 25 21.50 16.85 -9.70
C GLU A 25 20.45 15.89 -10.26
N GLU A 26 19.20 16.36 -10.40
CA GLU A 26 18.59 16.44 -11.72
C GLU A 26 18.95 15.38 -12.78
N THR A 27 19.68 15.93 -13.73
CA THR A 27 20.28 15.26 -14.87
C THR A 27 21.18 14.09 -14.48
N ARG A 28 21.96 14.20 -13.40
CA ARG A 28 22.85 13.11 -12.95
C ARG A 28 22.06 11.90 -12.47
N PHE A 29 21.00 12.11 -11.70
CA PHE A 29 20.12 11.05 -11.22
C PHE A 29 19.48 10.30 -12.40
N ARG A 30 18.93 11.05 -13.36
CA ARG A 30 18.34 10.50 -14.60
C ARG A 30 19.35 9.63 -15.36
N LYS A 31 20.54 10.15 -15.61
CA LYS A 31 21.59 9.44 -16.35
C LYS A 31 22.06 8.17 -15.62
N ARG A 32 22.21 8.22 -14.30
CA ARG A 32 22.65 7.07 -13.49
C ARG A 32 21.61 5.95 -13.47
N ASN A 33 20.32 6.29 -13.46
CA ASN A 33 19.22 5.33 -13.29
C ASN A 33 18.48 4.98 -14.59
N GLN A 34 18.96 5.43 -15.75
CA GLN A 34 18.29 5.24 -17.04
C GLN A 34 17.96 3.76 -17.33
N ASN A 35 18.92 2.85 -17.14
CA ASN A 35 18.70 1.42 -17.37
C ASN A 35 17.66 0.81 -16.43
N LEU A 36 17.65 1.27 -15.17
CA LEU A 36 16.64 0.88 -14.19
C LEU A 36 15.26 1.39 -14.62
N MET A 37 15.13 2.65 -15.03
CA MET A 37 13.88 3.22 -15.52
C MET A 37 13.31 2.42 -16.70
N VAL A 38 14.16 2.06 -17.67
CA VAL A 38 13.75 1.19 -18.80
C VAL A 38 13.26 -0.16 -18.28
N LYS A 39 14.01 -0.82 -17.39
CA LYS A 39 13.61 -2.11 -16.80
C LYS A 39 12.25 -2.02 -16.11
N LEU A 40 12.07 -1.04 -15.24
CA LEU A 40 10.86 -0.89 -14.43
C LEU A 40 9.64 -0.52 -15.31
N SER A 41 9.82 0.34 -16.31
CA SER A 41 8.72 0.72 -17.23
C SER A 41 8.19 -0.42 -18.11
N ARG A 42 8.97 -1.50 -18.25
CA ARG A 42 8.54 -2.73 -18.96
C ARG A 42 7.90 -3.75 -18.03
N LYS A 43 8.13 -3.63 -16.72
CA LYS A 43 7.72 -4.61 -15.71
C LYS A 43 6.44 -4.20 -14.98
N TYR A 44 6.24 -2.90 -14.78
CA TYR A 44 5.16 -2.34 -13.98
C TYR A 44 4.22 -1.47 -14.82
N HIS A 45 3.09 -1.06 -14.23
CA HIS A 45 1.99 -0.36 -14.93
C HIS A 45 2.27 1.12 -15.23
N PHE A 46 3.54 1.49 -15.41
CA PHE A 46 3.98 2.86 -15.64
C PHE A 46 4.86 2.94 -16.88
N ASN A 47 4.65 3.97 -17.70
CA ASN A 47 5.54 4.25 -18.81
C ASN A 47 6.89 4.83 -18.32
N PHE A 48 7.85 4.99 -19.23
CA PHE A 48 9.19 5.48 -18.89
C PHE A 48 9.17 6.83 -18.15
N THR A 49 8.40 7.80 -18.64
CA THR A 49 8.30 9.14 -18.05
C THR A 49 7.69 9.10 -16.66
N GLU A 50 6.71 8.23 -16.43
CA GLU A 50 6.08 8.06 -15.12
C GLU A 50 7.03 7.42 -14.12
N VAL A 51 7.73 6.34 -14.51
CA VAL A 51 8.75 5.72 -13.67
C VAL A 51 9.83 6.74 -13.29
N GLU A 52 10.28 7.53 -14.25
CA GLU A 52 11.27 8.58 -14.02
C GLU A 52 10.80 9.59 -12.96
N ARG A 53 9.57 10.11 -13.09
CA ARG A 53 8.99 11.05 -12.11
C ARG A 53 8.80 10.42 -10.74
N LEU A 54 8.31 9.19 -10.68
CA LEU A 54 8.13 8.45 -9.42
C LEU A 54 9.47 8.17 -8.72
N LEU A 55 10.54 7.89 -9.48
CA LEU A 55 11.88 7.73 -8.93
C LEU A 55 12.50 9.06 -8.47
N LEU A 56 12.14 10.18 -9.09
CA LEU A 56 12.52 11.50 -8.58
C LEU A 56 11.83 11.80 -7.25
N ILE A 57 10.55 11.48 -7.10
CA ILE A 57 9.84 11.58 -5.81
C ILE A 57 10.55 10.74 -4.74
N TYR A 58 10.86 9.47 -5.05
CA TYR A 58 11.63 8.59 -4.17
C TYR A 58 12.97 9.22 -3.75
N TYR A 59 13.71 9.76 -4.71
CA TYR A 59 15.03 10.35 -4.45
C TYR A 59 14.93 11.59 -3.54
N LYS A 60 13.95 12.46 -3.79
CA LYS A 60 13.68 13.64 -2.96
C LYS A 60 13.34 13.25 -1.52
N LEU A 61 12.45 12.29 -1.34
CA LEU A 61 12.13 11.73 -0.02
C LEU A 61 13.38 11.17 0.67
N SER A 62 14.21 10.40 -0.05
CA SER A 62 15.43 9.83 0.54
C SER A 62 16.43 10.89 1.03
N LYS A 63 16.42 12.10 0.47
CA LYS A 63 17.30 13.22 0.88
C LYS A 63 16.83 13.93 2.13
N GLU A 64 15.55 13.89 2.45
CA GLU A 64 15.00 14.48 3.67
C GLU A 64 15.36 13.65 4.93
N SER A 65 15.83 12.41 4.74
CA SER A 65 16.22 11.55 5.85
C SER A 65 17.50 12.06 6.53
N LYS A 66 17.53 11.99 7.86
CA LYS A 66 18.72 12.29 8.68
C LYS A 66 19.72 11.13 8.68
N ASP A 67 19.34 9.98 8.12
CA ASP A 67 20.20 8.80 8.05
C ASP A 67 21.13 8.88 6.82
N PRO A 68 22.46 8.74 7.00
CA PRO A 68 23.40 8.74 5.87
C PRO A 68 23.27 7.50 4.96
N ARG A 69 22.46 6.50 5.32
CA ARG A 69 22.14 5.35 4.48
C ARG A 69 21.13 5.74 3.39
N VAL A 70 21.33 5.20 2.19
CA VAL A 70 20.60 5.62 0.98
C VAL A 70 19.27 4.87 0.88
N GLY A 71 18.14 5.57 1.01
CA GLY A 71 16.82 5.08 0.65
C GLY A 71 15.66 5.79 1.34
N VAL A 72 14.43 5.42 0.99
CA VAL A 72 13.22 5.84 1.71
C VAL A 72 13.02 4.90 2.89
N ASP A 73 13.02 5.43 4.11
CA ASP A 73 12.80 4.63 5.31
C ASP A 73 11.31 4.30 5.53
N LYS A 74 11.02 3.43 6.51
CA LYS A 74 9.66 3.01 6.82
C LYS A 74 8.74 4.17 7.20
N THR A 75 9.26 5.14 7.94
CA THR A 75 8.50 6.31 8.42
C THR A 75 8.10 7.18 7.25
N GLN A 76 9.05 7.48 6.36
CA GLN A 76 8.79 8.25 5.15
C GLN A 76 7.80 7.56 4.22
N PHE A 77 7.89 6.24 4.07
CA PHE A 77 6.92 5.48 3.29
C PHE A 77 5.52 5.53 3.94
N ARG A 78 5.45 5.38 5.26
CA ARG A 78 4.21 5.48 6.02
C ARG A 78 3.57 6.85 5.86
N ASP A 79 4.36 7.92 5.89
CA ASP A 79 3.88 9.28 5.68
C ASP A 79 3.26 9.45 4.28
N VAL A 80 3.83 8.80 3.25
CA VAL A 80 3.24 8.77 1.91
C VAL A 80 1.90 8.01 1.91
N LEU A 81 1.85 6.81 2.51
CA LEU A 81 0.60 6.04 2.60
C LEU A 81 -0.51 6.82 3.34
N HIS A 82 -0.15 7.46 4.45
CA HIS A 82 -1.09 8.20 5.27
C HIS A 82 -1.52 9.53 4.63
N CYS A 83 -0.56 10.37 4.23
CA CYS A 83 -0.85 11.73 3.77
C CYS A 83 -1.37 11.77 2.32
N ALA A 84 -0.84 10.89 1.45
CA ALA A 84 -1.12 10.94 0.03
C ALA A 84 -2.24 9.96 -0.37
N LEU A 85 -2.25 8.77 0.25
CA LEU A 85 -3.14 7.65 -0.07
C LEU A 85 -4.26 7.41 0.97
N ASP A 86 -4.30 8.22 2.03
CA ASP A 86 -5.32 8.20 3.10
C ASP A 86 -5.49 6.85 3.80
N MET A 87 -4.38 6.13 3.99
CA MET A 87 -4.35 4.89 4.73
C MET A 87 -4.05 5.19 6.19
N THR A 88 -5.02 4.93 7.08
CA THR A 88 -4.95 5.41 8.47
C THR A 88 -4.85 4.32 9.54
N ASP A 89 -5.02 3.05 9.16
CA ASP A 89 -4.85 1.94 10.09
C ASP A 89 -3.35 1.62 10.23
N ASP A 90 -2.78 2.02 11.36
CA ASP A 90 -1.36 1.84 11.68
C ASP A 90 -0.92 0.38 11.62
N SER A 91 -1.78 -0.54 12.08
CA SER A 91 -1.46 -1.97 12.08
C SER A 91 -1.45 -2.54 10.66
N LEU A 92 -2.41 -2.14 9.82
CA LEU A 92 -2.42 -2.53 8.42
C LEU A 92 -1.28 -1.90 7.64
N MET A 93 -0.90 -0.65 7.91
CA MET A 93 0.27 -0.02 7.28
C MET A 93 1.57 -0.78 7.56
N ASP A 94 1.78 -1.25 8.79
CA ASP A 94 2.93 -2.08 9.13
C ASP A 94 2.90 -3.43 8.38
N ARG A 95 1.71 -4.03 8.21
CA ARG A 95 1.53 -5.26 7.43
C ARG A 95 1.77 -5.05 5.93
N ILE A 96 1.30 -3.93 5.37
CA ILE A 96 1.56 -3.52 4.00
C ILE A 96 3.05 -3.40 3.75
N PHE A 97 3.79 -2.79 4.69
CA PHE A 97 5.24 -2.73 4.59
C PHE A 97 5.86 -4.13 4.49
N LEU A 98 5.46 -5.06 5.37
CA LEU A 98 5.97 -6.44 5.37
C LEU A 98 5.58 -7.22 4.11
N ALA A 99 4.40 -6.96 3.54
CA ALA A 99 3.96 -7.58 2.30
C ALA A 99 4.78 -7.10 1.08
N LEU A 100 5.16 -5.82 1.07
CA LEU A 100 5.92 -5.20 -0.02
C LEU A 100 7.42 -5.51 0.05
N ASP A 101 8.00 -5.52 1.25
CA ASP A 101 9.42 -5.78 1.46
C ASP A 101 9.64 -6.77 2.60
N LYS A 102 9.86 -8.03 2.21
CA LYS A 102 10.21 -9.13 3.14
C LYS A 102 11.70 -9.12 3.51
N GLY A 103 12.49 -8.18 2.99
CA GLY A 103 13.91 -8.08 3.28
C GLY A 103 14.19 -7.56 4.69
N PRO A 104 15.40 -7.81 5.23
CA PRO A 104 15.82 -7.25 6.52
C PRO A 104 16.13 -5.74 6.45
N SER A 105 15.90 -5.11 5.28
CA SER A 105 16.21 -3.71 5.05
C SER A 105 15.26 -2.81 5.84
N ALA A 106 15.82 -1.80 6.49
CA ALA A 106 15.02 -0.71 7.06
C ALA A 106 14.53 0.30 5.99
N PHE A 107 14.99 0.14 4.74
CA PHE A 107 14.74 1.04 3.63
C PHE A 107 14.06 0.32 2.47
N ILE A 108 13.11 1.01 1.85
CA ILE A 108 12.43 0.57 0.65
C ILE A 108 13.34 0.84 -0.55
N SER A 109 13.55 -0.17 -1.40
CA SER A 109 14.30 -0.01 -2.63
C SER A 109 13.53 0.77 -3.71
N MET A 110 14.22 1.34 -4.69
CA MET A 110 13.57 1.98 -5.85
C MET A 110 12.64 1.02 -6.61
N GLU A 111 12.98 -0.26 -6.72
CA GLU A 111 12.13 -1.26 -7.38
C GLU A 111 10.89 -1.55 -6.54
N THR A 112 11.03 -1.72 -5.22
CA THR A 112 9.91 -1.90 -4.30
C THR A 112 8.98 -0.70 -4.34
N TRP A 113 9.50 0.52 -4.30
CA TRP A 113 8.71 1.75 -4.40
C TRP A 113 7.83 1.78 -5.66
N ILE A 114 8.42 1.49 -6.83
CA ILE A 114 7.67 1.45 -8.09
C ILE A 114 6.67 0.28 -8.10
N ALA A 115 7.04 -0.89 -7.57
CA ALA A 115 6.14 -2.03 -7.47
C ALA A 115 4.91 -1.74 -6.60
N SER A 116 5.12 -1.14 -5.43
CA SER A 116 4.04 -0.75 -4.50
C SER A 116 3.07 0.21 -5.17
N LEU A 117 3.58 1.30 -5.75
CA LEU A 117 2.74 2.27 -6.43
C LEU A 117 2.03 1.69 -7.66
N SER A 118 2.65 0.71 -8.35
CA SER A 118 2.03 0.02 -9.48
C SER A 118 0.77 -0.73 -9.03
N VAL A 119 0.83 -1.45 -7.90
CA VAL A 119 -0.33 -2.13 -7.31
C VAL A 119 -1.37 -1.12 -6.82
N PHE A 120 -0.96 -0.10 -6.07
CA PHE A 120 -1.88 0.86 -5.46
C PHE A 120 -2.63 1.72 -6.47
N LEU A 121 -1.96 2.19 -7.51
CA LEU A 121 -2.51 3.20 -8.41
C LEU A 121 -3.14 2.59 -9.67
N ARG A 122 -2.62 1.44 -10.12
CA ARG A 122 -2.98 0.84 -11.41
C ARG A 122 -3.05 -0.70 -11.38
N GLY A 123 -3.07 -1.29 -10.18
CA GLY A 123 -3.16 -2.74 -10.03
C GLY A 123 -4.45 -3.28 -10.65
N THR A 124 -4.33 -4.42 -11.31
CA THR A 124 -5.47 -5.22 -11.74
C THR A 124 -6.17 -5.84 -10.53
N PHE A 125 -7.42 -6.24 -10.71
CA PHE A 125 -8.17 -6.91 -9.65
C PHE A 125 -7.47 -8.18 -9.13
N GLU A 126 -6.80 -8.93 -10.02
CA GLU A 126 -6.02 -10.10 -9.65
C GLU A 126 -4.80 -9.73 -8.78
N GLU A 127 -4.08 -8.66 -9.14
CA GLU A 127 -2.96 -8.15 -8.32
C GLU A 127 -3.44 -7.66 -6.97
N HIS A 128 -4.61 -7.02 -6.89
CA HIS A 128 -5.22 -6.61 -5.63
C HIS A 128 -5.60 -7.79 -4.75
N ILE A 129 -6.17 -8.87 -5.32
CA ILE A 129 -6.47 -10.10 -4.57
C ILE A 129 -5.19 -10.67 -3.95
N HIS A 130 -4.13 -10.81 -4.75
CA HIS A 130 -2.85 -11.31 -4.25
C HIS A 130 -2.25 -10.40 -3.18
N PHE A 131 -2.27 -9.09 -3.41
CA PHE A 131 -1.73 -8.10 -2.51
C PHE A 131 -2.46 -8.08 -1.16
N CYS A 132 -3.78 -7.91 -1.15
CA CYS A 132 -4.58 -7.91 0.08
C CYS A 132 -4.39 -9.19 0.89
N PHE A 133 -4.39 -10.36 0.23
CA PHE A 133 -4.13 -11.62 0.94
C PHE A 133 -2.74 -11.64 1.58
N SER A 134 -1.69 -11.18 0.89
CA SER A 134 -0.33 -11.11 1.45
C SER A 134 -0.18 -10.13 2.61
N VAL A 135 -1.03 -9.09 2.69
CA VAL A 135 -1.10 -8.20 3.85
C VAL A 135 -1.71 -8.93 5.05
N TYR A 136 -2.69 -9.80 4.80
CA TYR A 136 -3.38 -10.58 5.84
C TYR A 136 -2.53 -11.76 6.35
N ASP A 137 -1.85 -12.46 5.44
CA ASP A 137 -0.97 -13.59 5.70
C ASP A 137 0.47 -13.14 6.01
N ILE A 138 0.67 -12.54 7.19
CA ILE A 138 2.02 -12.15 7.64
C ILE A 138 2.96 -13.36 7.71
N MET A 139 2.44 -14.51 8.15
CA MET A 139 3.25 -15.72 8.36
C MET A 139 3.70 -16.33 7.03
N GLY A 140 2.99 -16.04 5.94
CA GLY A 140 3.31 -16.51 4.59
C GLY A 140 3.07 -18.00 4.42
N ASP A 141 2.20 -18.60 5.24
CA ASP A 141 1.88 -20.03 5.18
C ASP A 141 0.72 -20.32 4.21
N GLY A 142 0.14 -19.28 3.61
CA GLY A 142 -0.94 -19.37 2.63
C GLY A 142 -2.32 -19.53 3.24
N ILE A 143 -2.46 -19.39 4.57
CA ILE A 143 -3.68 -19.70 5.31
C ILE A 143 -3.99 -18.63 6.37
N LEU A 144 -5.21 -18.10 6.35
CA LEU A 144 -5.72 -17.25 7.42
C LEU A 144 -6.42 -18.11 8.48
N SER A 145 -5.69 -18.43 9.54
CA SER A 145 -6.23 -19.12 10.72
C SER A 145 -7.17 -18.22 11.54
N ARG A 146 -7.95 -18.81 12.45
CA ARG A 146 -8.78 -18.03 13.40
C ARG A 146 -7.96 -17.05 14.22
N ASP A 147 -6.75 -17.43 14.63
CA ASP A 147 -5.85 -16.55 15.39
C ASP A 147 -5.34 -15.40 14.51
N THR A 148 -5.01 -15.68 13.25
CA THR A 148 -4.62 -14.65 12.27
C THR A 148 -5.74 -13.63 12.06
N MET A 149 -6.96 -14.10 11.84
CA MET A 149 -8.16 -13.26 11.66
C MET A 149 -8.48 -12.45 12.92
N THR A 150 -8.34 -13.06 14.10
CA THR A 150 -8.53 -12.36 15.38
C THR A 150 -7.53 -11.21 15.52
N ASN A 151 -6.25 -11.45 15.23
CA ASN A 151 -5.23 -10.41 15.29
C ASN A 151 -5.41 -9.30 14.24
N LEU A 152 -6.01 -9.61 13.10
CA LEU A 152 -6.36 -8.61 12.09
C LEU A 152 -7.50 -7.70 12.58
N LEU A 153 -8.52 -8.27 13.23
CA LEU A 153 -9.72 -7.54 13.64
C LEU A 153 -9.56 -6.80 14.97
N LYS A 154 -8.68 -7.27 15.86
CA LYS A 154 -8.48 -6.68 17.21
C LYS A 154 -8.21 -5.18 17.15
N ASN A 155 -7.28 -4.72 16.32
CA ASN A 155 -6.92 -3.29 16.29
C ASN A 155 -8.02 -2.40 15.69
N SER A 156 -8.76 -2.91 14.70
CA SER A 156 -9.84 -2.16 14.06
C SER A 156 -11.11 -2.11 14.91
N ILE A 157 -11.36 -3.10 15.78
CA ILE A 157 -12.55 -3.17 16.66
C ILE A 157 -12.30 -2.51 18.03
N VAL A 158 -11.14 -2.74 18.65
CA VAL A 158 -10.78 -2.17 19.97
C VAL A 158 -10.73 -0.64 19.94
N SER A 159 -10.44 -0.03 18.79
CA SER A 159 -10.51 1.44 18.64
C SER A 159 -11.95 1.98 18.63
N GLN A 160 -12.97 1.12 18.49
CA GLN A 160 -14.38 1.48 18.37
C GLN A 160 -15.23 1.06 19.58
N THR A 161 -14.80 0.06 20.37
CA THR A 161 -15.57 -0.51 21.50
C THR A 161 -14.68 -0.76 22.74
N GLY A 162 -15.30 -0.95 23.91
CA GLY A 162 -14.58 -1.42 25.10
C GLY A 162 -13.97 -2.82 24.92
N ASP A 163 -13.00 -3.18 25.76
CA ASP A 163 -12.14 -4.38 25.58
C ASP A 163 -12.94 -5.70 25.55
N ASP A 164 -13.90 -5.89 26.46
CA ASP A 164 -14.73 -7.10 26.52
C ASP A 164 -15.71 -7.21 25.33
N ASP A 165 -16.30 -6.09 24.90
CA ASP A 165 -17.23 -6.04 23.75
C ASP A 165 -16.49 -6.25 22.40
N ALA A 166 -15.20 -5.89 22.36
CA ALA A 166 -14.37 -6.02 21.16
C ALA A 166 -14.08 -7.49 20.82
N GLU A 167 -13.83 -8.34 21.83
CA GLU A 167 -13.55 -9.75 21.60
C GLU A 167 -14.79 -10.53 21.13
N GLU A 168 -15.96 -10.23 21.66
CA GLU A 168 -17.22 -10.82 21.21
C GLU A 168 -17.54 -10.39 19.77
N THR A 169 -17.44 -9.11 19.48
CA THR A 169 -17.62 -8.57 18.12
C THR A 169 -16.65 -9.21 17.11
N ALA A 170 -15.38 -9.36 17.49
CA ALA A 170 -14.38 -10.00 16.64
C ALA A 170 -14.74 -11.47 16.36
N ARG A 171 -15.20 -12.21 17.38
CA ARG A 171 -15.60 -13.61 17.25
C ARG A 171 -16.77 -13.78 16.28
N ASP A 172 -17.79 -12.94 16.39
CA ASP A 172 -18.96 -12.96 15.52
C ASP A 172 -18.57 -12.61 14.08
N MET A 173 -17.71 -11.61 13.88
CA MET A 173 -17.19 -11.26 12.56
C MET A 173 -16.40 -12.42 11.94
N ILE A 174 -15.54 -13.09 12.71
CA ILE A 174 -14.80 -14.27 12.22
C ILE A 174 -15.77 -15.36 11.79
N GLU A 175 -16.80 -15.66 12.57
CA GLU A 175 -17.78 -16.69 12.19
C GLU A 175 -18.49 -16.34 10.87
N VAL A 176 -18.88 -15.08 10.69
CA VAL A 176 -19.49 -14.60 9.44
C VAL A 176 -18.51 -14.70 8.27
N ILE A 177 -17.25 -14.30 8.47
CA ILE A 177 -16.22 -14.34 7.44
C ILE A 177 -15.91 -15.78 7.03
N THR A 178 -15.65 -16.67 7.99
CA THR A 178 -15.43 -18.11 7.73
C THR A 178 -16.64 -18.70 7.01
N LYS A 179 -17.87 -18.47 7.48
CA LYS A 179 -19.09 -19.00 6.81
C LYS A 179 -19.23 -18.54 5.35
N LYS A 180 -18.73 -17.35 5.02
CA LYS A 180 -18.79 -16.81 3.66
C LYS A 180 -17.64 -17.26 2.78
N MET A 181 -16.46 -17.45 3.36
CA MET A 181 -15.22 -17.54 2.59
C MET A 181 -14.57 -18.92 2.63
N ASP A 182 -14.76 -19.70 3.70
CA ASP A 182 -14.23 -21.06 3.85
C ASP A 182 -15.07 -22.05 3.00
N ILE A 183 -14.55 -22.38 1.81
CA ILE A 183 -15.29 -23.17 0.81
C ILE A 183 -15.22 -24.66 1.15
N ASP A 184 -14.05 -25.14 1.58
CA ASP A 184 -13.81 -26.55 1.89
C ASP A 184 -14.18 -26.92 3.34
N ARG A 185 -14.51 -25.93 4.18
CA ARG A 185 -14.99 -26.06 5.57
C ARG A 185 -13.95 -26.63 6.52
N ASP A 186 -12.68 -26.30 6.31
CA ASP A 186 -11.58 -26.71 7.19
C ASP A 186 -11.41 -25.79 8.42
N GLY A 187 -12.20 -24.72 8.51
CA GLY A 187 -12.19 -23.74 9.60
C GLY A 187 -11.14 -22.65 9.42
N LYS A 188 -10.48 -22.58 8.26
CA LYS A 188 -9.48 -21.58 7.88
C LYS A 188 -9.83 -21.01 6.51
N ILE A 189 -9.06 -20.02 6.06
CA ILE A 189 -9.25 -19.43 4.73
C ILE A 189 -7.93 -19.53 3.98
N SER A 190 -7.83 -20.46 3.03
CA SER A 190 -6.70 -20.53 2.13
C SER A 190 -6.72 -19.37 1.12
N PHE A 191 -5.62 -19.15 0.41
CA PHE A 191 -5.61 -18.20 -0.72
C PHE A 191 -6.69 -18.54 -1.77
N ASN A 192 -6.94 -19.82 -2.01
CA ASN A 192 -7.92 -20.27 -2.99
C ASN A 192 -9.36 -19.94 -2.56
N ASP A 193 -9.67 -20.16 -1.28
CA ASP A 193 -10.94 -19.78 -0.65
C ASP A 193 -11.18 -18.28 -0.76
N TYR A 194 -10.18 -17.50 -0.36
CA TYR A 194 -10.21 -16.05 -0.43
C TYR A 194 -10.43 -15.56 -1.85
N LYS A 195 -9.60 -16.02 -2.81
CA LYS A 195 -9.69 -15.61 -4.22
C LYS A 195 -11.06 -15.92 -4.82
N GLN A 196 -11.56 -17.15 -4.66
CA GLN A 196 -12.87 -17.52 -5.19
C GLN A 196 -13.99 -16.69 -4.58
N SER A 197 -13.92 -16.43 -3.28
CA SER A 197 -14.90 -15.63 -2.55
C SER A 197 -14.90 -14.16 -2.99
N VAL A 198 -13.73 -13.56 -3.17
CA VAL A 198 -13.56 -12.17 -3.64
C VAL A 198 -13.98 -12.01 -5.09
N VAL A 199 -13.65 -12.97 -5.97
CA VAL A 199 -14.11 -12.96 -7.37
C VAL A 199 -15.64 -13.00 -7.43
N LYS A 200 -16.28 -13.80 -6.56
CA LYS A 200 -17.74 -13.90 -6.48
C LYS A 200 -18.37 -12.66 -5.81
N GLN A 201 -17.72 -12.08 -4.82
CA GLN A 201 -18.18 -10.93 -4.04
C GLN A 201 -17.03 -9.94 -3.83
N PRO A 202 -16.80 -8.99 -4.77
CA PRO A 202 -15.66 -8.07 -4.73
C PRO A 202 -15.55 -7.22 -3.46
N MET A 203 -16.65 -7.00 -2.75
CA MET A 203 -16.66 -6.30 -1.45
C MET A 203 -15.88 -7.02 -0.34
N LEU A 204 -15.54 -8.30 -0.52
CA LEU A 204 -14.74 -9.08 0.43
C LEU A 204 -13.22 -8.87 0.24
N LEU A 205 -12.79 -8.09 -0.77
CA LEU A 205 -11.38 -7.84 -1.03
C LEU A 205 -10.67 -7.27 0.21
N GLU A 206 -11.28 -6.26 0.84
CA GLU A 206 -10.72 -5.57 2.00
C GLU A 206 -11.45 -5.97 3.31
N VAL A 207 -11.82 -7.26 3.44
CA VAL A 207 -12.68 -7.77 4.54
C VAL A 207 -12.09 -7.57 5.93
N PHE A 208 -10.76 -7.50 6.06
CA PHE A 208 -10.06 -7.25 7.32
C PHE A 208 -9.54 -5.81 7.45
N GLY A 209 -10.05 -4.90 6.62
CA GLY A 209 -9.70 -3.48 6.63
C GLY A 209 -8.92 -3.02 5.41
N GLN A 210 -8.76 -1.69 5.33
CA GLN A 210 -8.26 -0.98 4.15
C GLN A 210 -6.79 -1.29 3.88
N CYS A 211 -6.54 -1.91 2.73
CA CYS A 211 -5.22 -2.22 2.21
C CYS A 211 -4.89 -1.41 0.94
N LEU A 212 -5.89 -0.81 0.31
CA LEU A 212 -5.77 -0.08 -0.94
C LEU A 212 -6.28 1.36 -0.79
N PRO A 213 -5.68 2.32 -1.52
CA PRO A 213 -6.18 3.68 -1.55
C PRO A 213 -7.56 3.78 -2.20
N THR A 214 -8.33 4.79 -1.81
CA THR A 214 -9.60 5.08 -2.47
C THR A 214 -9.37 5.64 -3.87
N ARG A 215 -10.36 5.52 -4.77
CA ARG A 215 -10.30 6.12 -6.11
C ARG A 215 -9.98 7.62 -6.09
N THR A 216 -10.50 8.34 -5.09
CA THR A 216 -10.27 9.78 -4.95
C THR A 216 -8.80 10.09 -4.64
N ASP A 217 -8.20 9.29 -3.75
CA ASP A 217 -6.80 9.46 -3.35
C ASP A 217 -5.84 9.02 -4.45
N ILE A 218 -6.17 7.92 -5.16
CA ILE A 218 -5.45 7.51 -6.37
C ILE A 218 -5.44 8.64 -7.40
N HIS A 219 -6.60 9.18 -7.77
CA HIS A 219 -6.68 10.27 -8.74
C HIS A 219 -5.85 11.47 -8.32
N THR A 220 -5.97 11.88 -7.06
CA THR A 220 -5.19 13.01 -6.51
C THR A 220 -3.69 12.75 -6.62
N PHE A 221 -3.23 11.56 -6.23
CA PHE A 221 -1.81 11.22 -6.30
C PHE A 221 -1.29 11.12 -7.74
N VAL A 222 -2.04 10.47 -8.64
CA VAL A 222 -1.65 10.30 -10.04
C VAL A 222 -1.44 11.65 -10.73
N THR A 223 -2.28 12.65 -10.44
CA THR A 223 -2.11 14.00 -10.99
C THR A 223 -0.84 14.72 -10.55
N THR A 224 -0.12 14.23 -9.54
CA THR A 224 1.17 14.79 -9.13
C THR A 224 2.33 14.43 -10.06
N PHE A 225 2.21 13.32 -10.81
CA PHE A 225 3.30 12.82 -11.65
C PHE A 225 2.90 12.51 -13.08
N THR A 226 1.63 12.53 -13.46
CA THR A 226 1.22 12.29 -14.86
C THR A 226 -0.05 13.04 -15.23
N ASN A 227 -0.12 13.43 -16.51
CA ASN A 227 -1.34 13.94 -17.14
C ASN A 227 -2.14 12.81 -17.80
N ASP A 228 -1.56 11.61 -17.89
CA ASP A 228 -2.22 10.41 -18.39
C ASP A 228 -2.96 9.72 -17.25
N ILE A 229 -4.17 10.20 -17.01
CA ILE A 229 -5.05 9.72 -15.94
C ILE A 229 -5.71 8.38 -16.36
N GLY A 230 -5.64 7.98 -17.64
CA GLY A 230 -6.30 6.76 -18.11
C GLY A 230 -7.82 6.74 -17.86
N LYS A 231 -8.46 5.58 -18.03
CA LYS A 231 -9.83 5.33 -17.54
C LYS A 231 -9.73 4.77 -16.12
N MET A 232 -9.76 5.63 -15.10
CA MET A 232 -9.87 5.23 -13.68
C MET A 232 -11.30 4.86 -13.30
#